data_AF-A0A0K2YDQ9-F1
#
_entry.id   AF-A0A0K2YDQ9-F1
#
_cell.length_a   1.000
_cell.length_b   1.000
_cell.length_c   1.000
_cell.angle_alpha   90.00
_cell.angle_beta   90.00
_cell.angle_gamma   90.00
#
_symmetry.space_group_name_H-M   'P 1'
#
loop_
_entity.id
_entity.type
_entity.pdbx_description
1 polymer ?
#
loop_
_entity_poly.entity_id
_entity_poly.type
_entity_poly.pdbx_seq_one_letter_code
_entity_poly.pdbx_strand_id
1 'polypeptide(L)' 'MAESLRDRVREKLLRQIAEDGGGPSERAEDDPRLISLDDDLAVLDRAQDGDPVIEELAAKYWVP' A
#
# COMPACT_ATOMS: atom_id res chain seq x y z
N MET A 1 0.91 21.48 4.74
CA MET A 1 -0.27 20.61 4.58
C MET A 1 0.01 19.40 5.44
N ALA A 2 -0.80 19.11 6.46
CA ALA A 2 -0.57 17.93 7.28
C ALA A 2 -0.76 16.70 6.39
N GLU A 3 0.28 15.88 6.25
CA GLU A 3 0.21 14.62 5.51
C GLU A 3 -0.86 13.77 6.21
N SER A 4 -1.97 13.49 5.53
CA SER A 4 -3.02 12.70 6.16
C SER A 4 -2.53 11.27 6.37
N LEU A 5 -3.19 10.52 7.25
CA LEU A 5 -2.86 9.10 7.45
C LEU A 5 -2.89 8.35 6.11
N ARG A 6 -3.83 8.71 5.21
CA ARG A 6 -3.92 8.16 3.86
C ARG A 6 -2.64 8.39 3.06
N ASP A 7 -2.15 9.63 3.01
CA ASP A 7 -0.96 9.98 2.23
C ASP A 7 0.26 9.18 2.70
N ARG A 8 0.38 9.04 4.02
CA ARG A 8 1.45 8.26 4.64
C ARG A 8 1.35 6.77 4.31
N VAL A 9 0.16 6.18 4.42
CA VAL A 9 -0.07 4.75 4.09
C VAL A 9 0.19 4.51 2.61
N ARG A 10 -0.24 5.44 1.74
CA ARG A 10 0.00 5.39 0.29
C ARG A 10 1.48 5.37 -0.03
N GLU A 11 2.25 6.29 0.55
CA GLU A 11 3.70 6.36 0.34
C GLU A 11 4.38 5.05 0.78
N LYS A 12 3.95 4.49 1.92
CA LYS A 12 4.47 3.22 2.44
C LYS A 12 4.21 2.05 1.48
N LEU A 13 2.97 1.91 0.97
CA LEU A 13 2.59 0.86 0.03
C LEU A 13 3.39 0.96 -1.27
N LEU A 14 3.48 2.16 -1.85
CA LEU A 14 4.27 2.41 -3.06
C LEU A 14 5.75 2.06 -2.89
N ARG A 15 6.31 2.39 -1.72
CA ARG A 15 7.69 2.05 -1.38
C ARG A 15 7.89 0.54 -1.29
N GLN A 16 6.96 -0.19 -0.65
CA GLN A 16 7.03 -1.66 -0.60
C GLN A 16 6.95 -2.28 -1.99
N ILE A 17 6.03 -1.82 -2.85
CA ILE A 17 5.95 -2.30 -4.23
C ILE A 17 7.26 -2.06 -4.98
N ALA A 18 7.89 -0.91 -4.80
CA ALA A 18 9.18 -0.60 -5.43
C ALA A 18 10.36 -1.39 -4.84
N GLU A 19 10.35 -1.67 -3.53
CA GLU A 19 11.39 -2.44 -2.83
C GLU A 19 11.26 -3.96 -3.10
N ASP A 20 10.05 -4.52 -3.05
CA ASP A 20 9.73 -5.93 -3.28
C ASP A 20 9.66 -6.29 -4.78
N GLY A 21 9.35 -5.33 -5.66
CA GLY A 21 9.36 -5.52 -7.13
C GLY A 21 10.75 -5.55 -7.77
N GLY A 22 11.82 -5.50 -6.98
CA GLY A 22 13.20 -5.32 -7.45
C GLY A 22 13.94 -6.62 -7.79
N GLY A 23 13.82 -7.13 -9.02
CA GLY A 23 14.80 -8.07 -9.60
C GLY A 23 14.42 -8.66 -10.96
N PRO A 24 15.35 -8.80 -11.94
CA PRO A 24 15.01 -8.95 -13.37
C PRO A 24 14.46 -10.31 -13.83
N SER A 25 14.16 -11.27 -12.95
CA SER A 25 14.06 -12.67 -13.40
C SER A 25 12.90 -13.52 -12.90
N GLU A 26 12.16 -13.18 -11.85
CA GLU A 26 11.03 -14.04 -11.47
C GLU A 26 9.87 -13.25 -10.86
N ARG A 27 8.73 -13.22 -11.58
CA ARG A 27 7.38 -13.27 -10.99
C ARG A 27 6.86 -12.04 -10.21
N ALA A 28 7.26 -10.82 -10.55
CA ALA A 28 6.59 -9.63 -10.00
C ALA A 28 5.06 -9.60 -10.31
N GLU A 29 4.64 -10.23 -11.40
CA GLU A 29 3.24 -10.28 -11.85
C GLU A 29 2.39 -11.35 -11.14
N ASP A 30 3.02 -12.30 -10.45
CA ASP A 30 2.35 -13.44 -9.76
C ASP A 30 2.66 -13.49 -8.27
N ASP A 31 3.37 -12.50 -7.72
CA ASP A 31 3.60 -12.46 -6.27
C ASP A 31 2.30 -12.07 -5.55
N PRO A 32 1.70 -12.98 -4.75
CA PRO A 32 0.44 -12.70 -4.07
C PRO A 32 0.55 -11.51 -3.10
N ARG A 33 1.76 -11.17 -2.64
CA ARG A 33 2.00 -9.98 -1.79
C ARG A 33 1.94 -8.71 -2.60
N LEU A 34 2.54 -8.67 -3.80
CA LEU A 34 2.48 -7.51 -4.69
C LEU A 34 1.05 -7.28 -5.21
N ILE A 35 0.34 -8.35 -5.56
CA ILE A 35 -1.08 -8.28 -5.96
C ILE A 35 -1.93 -7.68 -4.81
N SER A 36 -1.74 -8.19 -3.58
CA SER A 36 -2.46 -7.65 -2.41
C SER A 36 -2.14 -6.17 -2.15
N LEU A 37 -0.88 -5.77 -2.31
CA LEU A 37 -0.45 -4.38 -2.18
C LEU A 37 -1.09 -3.47 -3.23
N ASP A 38 -1.21 -3.94 -4.48
CA ASP A 38 -1.82 -3.19 -5.58
C ASP A 38 -3.33 -3.03 -5.40
N ASP A 39 -4.04 -4.11 -5.02
CA ASP A 39 -5.46 -4.07 -4.67
C ASP A 39 -5.74 -3.11 -3.51
N ASP A 40 -4.95 -3.19 -2.44
CA ASP A 40 -5.10 -2.32 -1.27
C ASP A 40 -4.77 -0.85 -1.60
N LEU A 41 -3.80 -0.60 -2.48
CA LEU A 41 -3.50 0.74 -2.98
C LEU A 41 -4.67 1.29 -3.82
N ALA A 42 -5.30 0.46 -4.64
CA ALA A 42 -6.48 0.84 -5.43
C ALA A 42 -7.70 1.15 -4.54
N VAL A 43 -7.86 0.41 -3.43
CA VAL A 43 -8.87 0.71 -2.41
C VAL A 43 -8.56 2.05 -1.72
N LEU A 44 -7.29 2.27 -1.34
CA LEU A 44 -6.85 3.51 -0.69
C LEU A 44 -7.02 4.75 -1.56
N ASP A 45 -6.79 4.65 -2.88
CA ASP A 45 -6.96 5.77 -3.82
C ASP A 45 -8.43 6.19 -3.97
N ARG A 46 -9.37 5.25 -3.77
CA ARG A 46 -10.81 5.51 -3.76
C ARG A 46 -11.33 5.99 -2.40
N ALA A 47 -10.57 5.78 -1.34
CA ALA A 47 -10.94 6.15 0.02
C ALA A 47 -10.80 7.66 0.26
N GLN A 48 -11.80 8.24 0.95
CA GLN A 48 -11.77 9.63 1.38
C GLN A 48 -11.06 9.77 2.72
N ASP A 49 -10.53 10.95 3.02
CA ASP A 49 -9.90 11.20 4.31
C ASP A 49 -10.89 10.97 5.47
N GLY A 50 -10.50 10.12 6.42
CA GLY A 50 -11.36 9.68 7.54
C GLY A 50 -12.17 8.42 7.27
N ASP A 51 -12.00 7.78 6.10
CA ASP A 51 -12.57 6.46 5.84
C ASP A 51 -11.91 5.40 6.75
N PRO A 52 -12.70 4.54 7.42
CA PRO A 52 -12.16 3.50 8.30
C PRO A 52 -11.17 2.57 7.59
N VAL A 53 -11.29 2.38 6.26
CA VAL A 53 -10.36 1.54 5.50
C VAL A 53 -8.92 2.04 5.57
N ILE A 54 -8.70 3.35 5.74
CA ILE A 54 -7.36 3.93 5.89
C ILE A 54 -6.73 3.45 7.20
N GLU A 55 -7.50 3.39 8.28
CA GLU A 55 -7.03 2.88 9.57
C GLU A 55 -6.78 1.37 9.54
N GLU A 56 -7.62 0.61 8.83
CA GLU A 56 -7.41 -0.83 8.64
C GLU A 56 -6.13 -1.11 7.84
N LEU A 57 -5.92 -0.39 6.73
CA LEU A 57 -4.69 -0.50 5.93
C LEU A 57 -3.45 -0.04 6.71
N ALA A 58 -3.58 1.03 7.51
CA ALA A 58 -2.51 1.43 8.43
C ALA A 58 -2.19 0.33 9.43
N ALA A 59 -3.19 -0.27 10.09
CA ALA A 59 -2.97 -1.36 11.03
C ALA A 59 -2.34 -2.60 10.37
N LYS A 60 -2.68 -2.88 9.11
CA LYS A 60 -2.15 -4.01 8.34
C LYS A 60 -0.68 -3.83 7.94
N TYR A 61 -0.30 -2.64 7.49
CA TYR A 61 1.02 -2.38 6.88
C TYR A 61 1.98 -1.58 7.77
N TRP A 62 1.47 -0.98 8.85
CA TRP A 62 2.18 -0.09 9.77
C TRP A 62 2.21 -0.65 11.19
N VAL A 63 2.40 -1.96 11.33
CA VAL A 63 2.67 -2.59 12.62
C VAL A 63 4.09 -2.19 13.09
N PRO A 64 4.29 -1.76 14.35
CA PRO A 64 5.61 -1.48 14.92
C PRO A 64 6.51 -2.72 15.03
#